data_AF-A0A2G9U3F1-F1
#
_entry.id   AF-A0A2G9U3F1-F1
#
_cell.length_a   1.000
_cell.length_b   1.000
_cell.length_c   1.000
_cell.angle_alpha   90.00
_cell.angle_beta   90.00
_cell.angle_gamma   90.00
#
_symmetry.space_group_name_H-M   'P 1'
#
loop_
_entity.id
_entity.type
_entity.pdbx_description
1 polymer ?
#
loop_
_entity_poly.entity_id
_entity_poly.type
_entity_poly.pdbx_seq_one_letter_code
_entity_poly.pdbx_strand_id
1 'polypeptide(L)'
;MDSDLYDEFGNYIGPELGSDDEENEDDVPLAGDADEEAEEGDDQEEMEDDAEEIPQNQIVLHEDKKYYATALEVYGENVETIVQEEDAQPLTEPIIKPVTQRKFQSVEHNLPETVYKKEYLADLMDCPHIMRNVAIAGHLHHGK
;
A
#
# COMPACT_ATOMS: atom_id res chain seq x y z
N MET A 1 30.96 21.70 11.99
CA MET A 1 29.94 20.93 11.27
C MET A 1 28.63 21.44 11.78
N ASP A 2 27.97 22.29 11.00
CA ASP A 2 26.79 23.05 11.42
C ASP A 2 25.58 22.12 11.49
N SER A 3 25.34 21.54 12.68
CA SER A 3 24.26 20.59 12.97
C SER A 3 22.86 21.18 12.82
N ASP A 4 22.74 22.50 12.69
CA ASP A 4 21.44 23.19 12.68
C ASP A 4 20.84 23.29 11.26
N LEU A 5 21.59 22.89 10.23
CA LEU A 5 21.16 22.92 8.82
C LEU A 5 20.59 21.58 8.35
N TYR A 6 20.62 20.55 9.20
CA TYR A 6 20.11 19.22 8.89
C TYR A 6 19.24 18.70 10.04
N ASP A 7 18.10 18.10 9.71
CA ASP A 7 17.21 17.43 10.69
C ASP A 7 17.83 16.11 11.19
N GLU A 8 17.28 15.50 12.25
CA GLU A 8 17.69 14.21 12.83
C GLU A 8 17.68 13.03 11.83
N PHE A 9 16.99 13.21 10.71
CA PHE A 9 16.94 12.25 9.60
C PHE A 9 17.94 12.55 8.47
N GLY A 10 18.78 13.58 8.59
CA GLY A 10 19.81 13.94 7.62
C GLY A 10 19.32 14.76 6.42
N ASN A 11 18.07 15.24 6.45
CA ASN A 11 17.52 16.12 5.41
C ASN A 11 17.98 17.57 5.62
N TYR A 12 18.37 18.25 4.54
CA TYR A 12 18.75 19.67 4.60
C TYR A 12 17.52 20.55 4.90
N ILE A 13 17.53 21.22 6.04
CA ILE A 13 16.50 22.16 6.50
C ILE A 13 17.00 23.61 6.51
N GLY A 14 18.19 23.85 5.95
CA GLY A 14 18.78 25.17 5.82
C GLY A 14 18.04 26.10 4.85
N PRO A 15 18.38 27.40 4.83
CA PRO A 15 17.80 28.35 3.88
C PRO A 15 18.04 27.86 2.44
N GLU A 16 17.08 28.11 1.54
CA GLU A 16 17.19 27.70 0.13
C GLU A 16 18.50 28.23 -0.45
N LEU A 17 19.37 27.30 -0.86
CA LEU A 17 20.59 27.64 -1.56
C LEU A 17 20.15 28.33 -2.85
N GLY A 18 20.61 29.58 -3.05
CA GLY A 18 20.36 30.30 -4.28
C GLY A 18 20.80 29.43 -5.45
N SER A 19 19.85 29.09 -6.32
CA SER A 19 20.08 28.33 -7.54
C SER A 19 21.23 28.94 -8.32
N ASP A 20 22.40 28.30 -8.27
CA ASP A 20 23.49 28.58 -9.21
C ASP A 20 23.12 27.84 -10.50
N ASP A 21 22.49 28.60 -11.36
CA ASP A 21 22.15 28.29 -12.73
C ASP A 21 23.44 28.40 -13.55
N GLU A 22 24.25 27.33 -13.62
CA GLU A 22 25.34 27.17 -14.61
C GLU A 22 25.96 25.76 -14.50
N GLU A 23 25.47 24.82 -15.32
CA GLU A 23 26.22 23.73 -16.00
C GLU A 23 25.24 22.62 -16.47
N ASN A 24 24.56 22.87 -17.59
CA ASN A 24 24.03 21.83 -18.48
C ASN A 24 24.30 22.29 -19.93
N GLU A 25 25.58 22.32 -20.31
CA GLU A 25 25.96 22.28 -21.72
C GLU A 25 25.94 20.80 -22.14
N ASP A 26 24.90 20.38 -22.85
CA ASP A 26 24.98 19.36 -23.91
C ASP A 26 23.64 19.30 -24.66
N ASP A 27 23.43 20.30 -25.52
CA ASP A 27 22.37 20.37 -26.52
C ASP A 27 22.84 19.59 -27.77
N VAL A 28 22.54 18.28 -27.83
CA VAL A 28 22.76 17.45 -29.03
C VAL A 28 21.42 17.13 -29.69
N PRO A 29 21.20 17.47 -30.98
CA PRO A 29 19.92 17.25 -31.65
C PRO A 29 19.77 15.78 -32.05
N LEU A 30 18.74 15.11 -31.54
CA LEU A 30 18.36 13.76 -31.93
C LEU A 30 17.62 13.78 -33.28
N ALA A 31 18.24 13.22 -34.31
CA ALA A 31 17.65 12.99 -35.62
C ALA A 31 17.57 11.48 -35.91
N GLY A 32 16.36 11.00 -36.21
CA GLY A 32 16.14 9.94 -37.22
C GLY A 32 16.00 8.49 -36.77
N ASP A 33 14.75 8.04 -36.80
CA ASP A 33 14.23 6.79 -37.41
C ASP A 33 14.43 5.39 -36.79
N ALA A 34 13.26 4.71 -36.77
CA ALA A 34 12.99 3.27 -37.00
C ALA A 34 13.10 2.27 -35.84
N ASP A 35 11.95 2.05 -35.18
CA ASP A 35 11.16 0.80 -35.18
C ASP A 35 11.94 -0.54 -35.20
N GLU A 36 11.79 -1.35 -34.13
CA GLU A 36 11.42 -2.76 -34.23
C GLU A 36 11.08 -3.33 -32.84
N GLU A 37 9.84 -3.81 -32.72
CA GLU A 37 9.30 -4.57 -31.60
C GLU A 37 10.05 -5.91 -31.42
N ALA A 38 10.34 -6.27 -30.17
CA ALA A 38 10.62 -7.66 -29.80
C ALA A 38 10.06 -7.92 -28.39
N GLU A 39 8.86 -8.52 -28.36
CA GLU A 39 8.38 -9.29 -27.21
C GLU A 39 9.14 -10.62 -27.14
N GLU A 40 9.82 -10.89 -26.03
CA GLU A 40 10.10 -12.25 -25.49
C GLU A 40 10.23 -12.04 -23.97
N GLY A 41 9.41 -12.63 -23.09
CA GLY A 41 9.28 -14.07 -22.87
C GLY A 41 9.83 -14.34 -21.46
N ASP A 42 8.94 -14.33 -20.47
CA ASP A 42 9.21 -14.64 -19.06
C ASP A 42 9.61 -16.13 -18.93
N ASP A 43 10.91 -16.41 -18.90
CA ASP A 43 11.45 -17.73 -18.53
C ASP A 43 12.27 -17.59 -17.25
N GLN A 44 11.54 -17.73 -16.15
CA GLN A 44 12.04 -17.85 -14.79
C GLN A 44 12.56 -19.30 -14.61
N GLU A 45 13.74 -19.60 -15.14
CA GLU A 45 14.44 -20.86 -14.84
C GLU A 45 15.26 -20.69 -13.56
N GLU A 46 14.79 -21.30 -12.47
CA GLU A 46 15.57 -21.55 -11.26
C GLU A 46 16.83 -22.35 -11.61
N MET A 47 17.97 -21.67 -11.77
CA MET A 47 19.27 -22.32 -11.88
C MET A 47 19.70 -22.82 -10.49
N GLU A 48 19.50 -24.11 -10.23
CA GLU A 48 20.23 -24.86 -9.21
C GLU A 48 21.73 -24.82 -9.57
N ASP A 49 22.47 -23.89 -8.96
CA ASP A 49 23.93 -23.76 -9.06
C ASP A 49 24.57 -24.93 -8.28
N ASP A 50 24.58 -26.12 -8.89
CA ASP A 50 25.36 -27.27 -8.43
C ASP A 50 26.84 -26.89 -8.61
N ALA A 51 27.52 -26.64 -7.50
CA ALA A 51 28.91 -26.22 -7.45
C ALA A 51 29.86 -27.38 -7.85
N GLU A 52 29.83 -27.79 -9.11
CA GLU A 52 30.85 -28.63 -9.70
C GLU A 52 32.09 -27.78 -10.00
N GLU A 53 33.25 -28.18 -9.44
CA GLU A 53 34.55 -27.54 -9.64
C GLU A 53 34.85 -27.32 -11.13
N ILE A 54 34.66 -26.08 -11.60
CA ILE A 54 34.92 -25.69 -12.99
C ILE A 54 36.43 -25.81 -13.26
N PRO A 55 36.88 -26.54 -14.29
CA PRO A 55 38.30 -26.63 -14.62
C PRO A 55 38.83 -25.24 -15.04
N GLN A 56 40.00 -24.86 -14.49
CA GLN A 56 40.59 -23.52 -14.50
C GLN A 56 40.86 -22.86 -15.88
N ASN A 57 40.54 -23.53 -17.00
CA ASN A 57 40.75 -23.03 -18.37
C ASN A 57 39.44 -22.82 -19.18
N GLN A 58 38.27 -22.80 -18.53
CA GLN A 58 37.01 -22.51 -19.20
C GLN A 58 36.83 -21.00 -19.40
N ILE A 59 36.60 -20.57 -20.65
CA ILE A 59 36.37 -19.17 -21.00
C ILE A 59 34.96 -18.78 -20.54
N VAL A 60 34.85 -17.72 -19.75
CA VAL A 60 33.58 -17.16 -19.27
C VAL A 60 33.11 -16.08 -20.25
N LEU A 61 31.87 -16.18 -20.72
CA LEU A 61 31.24 -15.15 -21.56
C LEU A 61 31.04 -13.86 -20.76
N HIS A 62 30.91 -12.73 -21.45
CA HIS A 62 30.77 -11.43 -20.79
C HIS A 62 29.46 -11.27 -19.99
N GLU A 63 28.42 -12.04 -20.34
CA GLU A 63 27.11 -12.04 -19.68
C GLU A 63 27.15 -12.86 -18.39
N ASP A 64 27.92 -13.96 -18.39
CA ASP A 64 28.09 -14.86 -17.24
C ASP A 64 29.17 -14.41 -16.26
N LYS A 65 29.77 -13.24 -16.48
CA LYS A 65 30.86 -12.75 -15.64
C LYS A 65 30.32 -12.33 -14.27
N LYS A 66 30.37 -13.25 -13.31
CA LYS A 66 30.09 -12.98 -11.90
C LYS A 66 31.12 -11.99 -11.35
N TYR A 67 30.72 -10.73 -11.13
CA TYR A 67 31.61 -9.67 -10.62
C TYR A 67 31.71 -9.65 -9.08
N TYR A 68 30.68 -10.20 -8.40
CA TYR A 68 30.56 -10.16 -6.95
C TYR A 68 30.31 -11.57 -6.40
N ALA A 69 30.85 -11.83 -5.20
CA ALA A 69 30.60 -13.07 -4.46
C ALA A 69 29.13 -13.17 -4.04
N THR A 70 28.62 -14.38 -3.88
CA THR A 70 27.22 -14.60 -3.49
C THR A 70 27.00 -14.18 -2.04
N ALA A 71 25.76 -13.82 -1.67
CA ALA A 71 25.46 -13.34 -0.32
C ALA A 71 25.79 -14.39 0.77
N LEU A 72 25.65 -15.68 0.45
CA LEU A 72 25.95 -16.79 1.35
C LEU A 72 27.46 -16.93 1.62
N GLU A 73 28.32 -16.68 0.63
CA GLU A 73 29.77 -16.71 0.80
C GLU A 73 30.28 -15.56 1.68
N VAL A 74 29.61 -14.40 1.63
CA VAL A 74 30.00 -13.21 2.41
C VAL A 74 29.57 -13.32 3.87
N TYR A 75 28.34 -13.78 4.14
CA TYR A 75 27.77 -13.79 5.49
C TYR A 75 27.81 -15.16 6.18
N GLY A 76 27.89 -16.26 5.43
CA GLY A 76 27.94 -17.64 5.93
C GLY A 76 26.57 -18.22 6.31
N GLU A 77 26.53 -19.54 6.52
CA GLU A 77 25.30 -20.33 6.73
C GLU A 77 24.47 -19.97 7.98
N ASN A 78 25.04 -19.22 8.93
CA ASN A 78 24.34 -18.82 10.16
C ASN A 78 23.44 -17.59 9.98
N VAL A 79 23.46 -16.96 8.80
CA VAL A 79 22.70 -15.74 8.49
C VAL A 79 21.76 -16.02 7.32
N GLU A 80 20.48 -15.77 7.52
CA GLU A 80 19.48 -15.86 6.45
C GLU A 80 19.51 -14.57 5.62
N THR A 81 19.91 -14.70 4.36
CA THR A 81 19.92 -13.59 3.40
C THR A 81 18.66 -13.67 2.54
N ILE A 82 17.72 -12.75 2.76
CA ILE A 82 16.48 -12.65 1.99
C ILE A 82 16.59 -11.46 1.03
N VAL A 83 16.35 -11.68 -0.26
CA VAL A 83 16.23 -10.63 -1.28
C VAL A 83 14.75 -10.40 -1.54
N GLN A 84 14.26 -9.18 -1.33
CA GLN A 84 12.89 -8.76 -1.62
C GLN A 84 12.92 -7.62 -2.62
N GLU A 85 12.54 -7.90 -3.87
CA GLU A 85 12.51 -6.92 -4.95
C GLU A 85 11.21 -6.12 -4.98
N GLU A 86 10.10 -6.76 -4.59
CA GLU A 86 8.77 -6.15 -4.56
C GLU A 86 8.18 -6.09 -3.15
N ASP A 87 7.32 -5.10 -2.95
CA ASP A 87 6.60 -4.90 -1.69
C ASP A 87 5.55 -6.00 -1.46
N ALA A 88 5.49 -6.51 -0.24
CA ALA A 88 4.48 -7.51 0.16
C ALA A 88 3.06 -6.93 0.32
N GLN A 89 2.89 -5.61 0.36
CA GLN A 89 1.60 -4.94 0.49
C GLN A 89 1.47 -3.81 -0.53
N PRO A 90 0.34 -3.74 -1.27
CA PRO A 90 0.12 -2.65 -2.21
C PRO A 90 -0.11 -1.33 -1.48
N LEU A 91 0.25 -0.22 -2.12
CA LEU A 91 0.05 1.15 -1.60
C LEU A 91 -1.42 1.50 -1.27
N THR A 92 -2.38 0.71 -1.78
CA THR A 92 -3.81 0.88 -1.48
C THR A 92 -4.20 0.37 -0.10
N GLU A 93 -3.44 -0.57 0.47
CA GLU A 93 -3.69 -1.10 1.81
C GLU A 93 -2.88 -0.30 2.84
N PRO A 94 -3.52 0.35 3.82
CA PRO A 94 -2.80 1.08 4.84
C PRO A 94 -2.12 0.10 5.81
N ILE A 95 -0.88 0.42 6.20
CA ILE A 95 -0.10 -0.35 7.20
C ILE A 95 -0.89 -0.50 8.52
N ILE A 96 -1.57 0.57 8.96
CA ILE A 96 -2.47 0.54 10.12
C ILE A 96 -3.91 0.70 9.63
N LYS A 97 -4.69 -0.37 9.74
CA LYS A 97 -6.10 -0.36 9.31
C LYS A 97 -6.93 0.61 10.18
N PRO A 98 -7.62 1.59 9.56
CA PRO A 98 -8.48 2.50 10.31
C PRO A 98 -9.70 1.76 10.87
N VAL A 99 -10.23 2.24 12.00
CA VAL A 99 -11.44 1.69 12.61
C VAL A 99 -12.64 2.07 11.77
N THR A 100 -13.16 1.12 10.99
CA THR A 100 -14.35 1.31 10.16
C THR A 100 -15.60 0.79 10.89
N GLN A 101 -16.63 1.63 11.02
CA GLN A 101 -17.93 1.22 11.55
C GLN A 101 -18.88 0.92 10.39
N ARG A 102 -19.23 -0.35 10.19
CA ARG A 102 -20.19 -0.77 9.17
C ARG A 102 -21.62 -0.49 9.64
N LYS A 103 -22.19 0.66 9.23
CA LYS A 103 -23.59 1.03 9.47
C LYS A 103 -24.37 0.99 8.16
N PHE A 104 -25.20 -0.04 7.99
CA PHE A 104 -26.06 -0.21 6.80
C PHE A 104 -27.47 0.37 6.96
N GLN A 105 -27.84 0.71 8.20
CA GLN A 105 -29.12 1.28 8.54
C GLN A 105 -28.89 2.45 9.49
N SER A 106 -29.72 3.48 9.35
CA SER A 106 -29.75 4.57 10.32
C SER A 106 -30.43 4.07 11.58
N VAL A 107 -29.63 3.62 12.54
CA VAL A 107 -30.10 3.24 13.88
C VAL A 107 -29.74 4.37 14.83
N GLU A 108 -30.76 4.99 15.41
CA GLU A 108 -30.57 5.97 16.49
C GLU A 108 -30.22 5.21 17.77
N HIS A 109 -28.99 5.38 18.26
CA HIS A 109 -28.56 4.76 19.52
C HIS A 109 -29.14 5.45 20.75
N ASN A 110 -29.46 6.74 20.62
CA ASN A 110 -30.04 7.53 21.70
C ASN A 110 -31.54 7.61 21.50
N LEU A 111 -32.28 7.42 22.58
CA LEU A 111 -33.73 7.57 22.56
C LEU A 111 -34.09 9.06 22.43
N PRO A 112 -35.01 9.43 21.53
CA PRO A 112 -35.43 10.82 21.38
C PRO A 112 -36.16 11.34 22.63
N GLU A 113 -36.17 12.65 22.79
CA GLU A 113 -36.97 13.31 23.81
C GLU A 113 -38.44 13.29 23.41
N THR A 114 -39.28 12.80 24.31
CA THR A 114 -40.73 12.65 24.10
C THR A 114 -41.49 13.49 25.12
N VAL A 115 -42.66 14.01 24.75
CA VAL A 115 -43.54 14.76 25.68
C VAL A 115 -44.05 13.88 26.82
N TYR A 116 -44.28 12.59 26.54
CA TYR A 116 -44.67 11.61 27.54
C TYR A 116 -43.44 10.94 28.17
N LYS A 117 -43.60 10.41 29.39
CA LYS A 117 -42.57 9.62 30.07
C LYS A 117 -42.53 8.19 29.53
N LYS A 118 -41.34 7.64 29.32
CA LYS A 118 -41.16 6.26 28.82
C LYS A 118 -41.76 5.19 29.75
N GLU A 119 -41.73 5.42 31.06
CA GLU A 119 -42.39 4.59 32.08
C GLU A 119 -43.91 4.52 31.84
N TYR A 120 -44.54 5.67 31.57
CA TYR A 120 -45.97 5.72 31.27
C TYR A 120 -46.33 4.94 30.00
N LEU A 121 -45.46 4.94 28.98
CA LEU A 121 -45.67 4.11 27.79
C LEU A 121 -45.56 2.62 28.11
N ALA A 122 -44.62 2.21 28.96
CA ALA A 122 -44.48 0.82 29.41
C ALA A 122 -45.72 0.35 30.19
N ASP A 123 -46.22 1.16 31.13
CA ASP A 123 -47.45 0.85 31.88
C ASP A 123 -48.68 0.69 30.98
N LEU A 124 -48.75 1.47 29.90
CA LEU A 124 -49.82 1.34 28.89
C LEU A 124 -49.72 0.03 28.09
N MET A 125 -48.52 -0.54 27.93
CA MET A 125 -48.33 -1.82 27.23
C MET A 125 -48.90 -3.01 28.01
N ASP A 126 -48.97 -2.92 29.34
CA ASP A 126 -49.60 -3.94 30.20
C ASP A 126 -51.13 -3.94 30.10
N CYS A 127 -51.71 -2.90 29.48
CA CYS A 127 -53.15 -2.70 29.34
C CYS A 127 -53.61 -2.95 27.88
N PRO A 128 -53.90 -4.20 27.48
CA PRO A 128 -54.26 -4.54 26.09
C PRO A 128 -55.55 -3.88 25.59
N HIS A 129 -56.40 -3.39 26.50
CA HIS A 129 -57.65 -2.69 26.14
C HIS A 129 -57.42 -1.25 25.66
N ILE A 130 -56.27 -0.65 25.98
CA ILE A 130 -55.92 0.73 25.57
C ILE A 130 -55.05 0.73 24.31
N MET A 131 -54.26 -0.33 24.11
CA MET A 131 -53.40 -0.48 22.94
C MET A 131 -54.20 -0.72 21.65
N ARG A 132 -53.71 -0.17 20.53
CA ARG A 132 -54.26 -0.38 19.19
C ARG A 132 -53.14 -0.68 18.20
N ASN A 133 -53.19 -1.84 17.55
CA ASN A 133 -52.26 -2.23 16.50
C ASN A 133 -52.82 -1.78 15.14
N VAL A 134 -52.18 -0.79 14.51
CA VAL A 134 -52.61 -0.22 13.23
C VAL A 134 -51.50 -0.39 12.21
N ALA A 135 -51.84 -0.89 11.01
CA ALA A 135 -50.93 -0.95 9.87
C ALA A 135 -51.35 0.09 8.83
N ILE A 136 -50.41 0.91 8.36
CA ILE A 136 -50.64 1.90 7.31
C ILE A 136 -50.18 1.29 5.98
N ALA A 137 -51.12 1.01 5.08
CA ALA A 137 -50.87 0.38 3.78
C ALA A 137 -51.44 1.22 2.62
N GLY A 138 -50.99 0.96 1.40
CA GLY A 138 -51.33 1.76 0.21
C GLY A 138 -50.30 1.64 -0.92
N HIS A 139 -50.43 2.45 -1.96
CA HIS A 139 -49.58 2.38 -3.14
C HIS A 139 -48.25 3.16 -3.00
N LEU A 140 -47.38 3.07 -4.00
CA LEU A 140 -46.07 3.71 -4.02
C LEU A 140 -46.22 5.24 -3.94
N HIS A 141 -45.42 5.89 -3.09
CA HIS A 141 -45.41 7.34 -2.87
C HIS A 141 -46.74 8.00 -2.42
N HIS A 142 -47.63 7.26 -1.76
CA HIS A 142 -48.88 7.82 -1.20
C HIS A 142 -48.73 8.51 0.19
N GLY A 143 -47.51 8.79 0.66
CA GLY A 143 -47.28 9.55 1.90
C GLY A 143 -47.55 8.78 3.20
N LYS A 144 -47.46 7.46 3.14
CA LYS A 144 -47.48 6.55 4.29
C LYS A 144 -46.07 6.16 4.71
#